data_AF-A0A346IHZ1-F1
#
_entry.id   AF-A0A346IHZ1-F1
#
_cell.length_a   1.000
_cell.length_b   1.000
_cell.length_c   1.000
_cell.angle_alpha   90.00
_cell.angle_beta   90.00
_cell.angle_gamma   90.00
#
_symmetry.space_group_name_H-M   'P 1'
#
loop_
_entity.id
_entity.type
_entity.pdbx_description
1 polymer ?
#
loop_
_entity_poly.entity_id
_entity_poly.type
_entity_poly.pdbx_seq_one_letter_code
_entity_poly.pdbx_strand_id
1 'polypeptide(L)'
;MDVQEKPDTPYLRARQTVMTILNMRFFKVWLQPDFLFNLTSYAKEHDESIKLTHKFTDEVVKKKRMEYEKNKHNNNTDSKMKAVLDLLFGREIEFTDEQLREHIDSITIAGNDTTALTIAYTLMLL
;
A
#
# COMPACT_ATOMS: atom_id res chain seq x y z
N MET A 1 -8.32 -8.48 -9.88
CA MET A 1 -7.31 -8.95 -8.89
C MET A 1 -7.82 -8.43 -7.58
N ASP A 2 -8.79 -9.16 -7.05
CA ASP A 2 -9.82 -8.62 -6.18
C ASP A 2 -9.44 -8.89 -4.73
N VAL A 3 -8.42 -8.15 -4.29
CA VAL A 3 -7.97 -8.12 -2.89
C VAL A 3 -9.12 -7.69 -1.96
N GLN A 4 -10.11 -6.95 -2.48
CA GLN A 4 -11.30 -6.55 -1.73
C GLN A 4 -12.34 -7.67 -1.59
N GLU A 5 -12.39 -8.64 -2.52
CA GLU A 5 -13.35 -9.75 -2.47
C GLU A 5 -12.83 -10.96 -1.68
N LYS A 6 -11.51 -11.13 -1.63
CA LYS A 6 -10.86 -12.24 -0.93
C LYS A 6 -10.22 -11.76 0.37
N PRO A 7 -10.83 -12.05 1.54
CA PRO A 7 -10.32 -11.56 2.82
C PRO A 7 -8.97 -12.16 3.21
N ASP A 8 -8.61 -13.33 2.68
CA ASP A 8 -7.35 -14.02 3.01
C ASP A 8 -6.40 -14.10 1.80
N THR A 9 -5.81 -12.95 1.44
CA THR A 9 -4.74 -12.92 0.44
C THR A 9 -3.36 -12.86 1.11
N PRO A 10 -2.32 -13.45 0.49
CA PRO A 10 -0.95 -13.36 1.00
C PRO A 10 -0.50 -11.90 1.21
N TYR A 11 -0.93 -10.99 0.33
CA TYR A 11 -0.68 -9.56 0.44
C TYR A 11 -1.27 -8.96 1.73
N LEU A 12 -2.56 -9.21 2.01
CA LEU A 12 -3.21 -8.69 3.21
C LEU A 12 -2.57 -9.22 4.49
N ARG A 13 -2.18 -10.51 4.49
CA ARG A 13 -1.49 -11.13 5.63
C ARG A 13 -0.11 -10.50 5.88
N ALA A 14 0.71 -10.35 4.83
CA ALA A 14 2.00 -9.68 4.95
C ALA A 14 1.85 -8.24 5.42
N ARG A 15 0.88 -7.49 4.88
CA ARG A 15 0.56 -6.12 5.32
C ARG A 15 0.22 -6.07 6.82
N GLN A 16 -0.62 -6.99 7.29
CA GLN A 16 -1.00 -7.08 8.70
C GLN A 16 0.20 -7.39 9.60
N THR A 17 1.09 -8.30 9.16
CA THR A 17 2.32 -8.63 9.88
C THR A 17 3.24 -7.42 9.99
N VAL A 18 3.49 -6.70 8.89
CA VAL A 18 4.29 -5.46 8.90
C VAL A 18 3.72 -4.45 9.88
N MET A 19 2.40 -4.20 9.82
CA MET A 19 1.74 -3.23 10.71
C MET A 19 1.80 -3.65 12.19
N THR A 20 1.69 -4.95 12.48
CA THR A 20 1.78 -5.49 13.84
C THR A 20 3.19 -5.30 14.41
N ILE A 21 4.21 -5.61 13.62
CA ILE A 21 5.62 -5.43 14.02
C ILE A 21 5.94 -3.95 14.21
N LEU A 22 5.44 -3.08 13.32
CA LEU A 22 5.64 -1.63 13.40
C LEU A 22 4.99 -1.05 14.67
N ASN A 23 3.74 -1.41 14.97
CA ASN A 23 3.09 -1.03 16.22
C ASN A 23 3.87 -1.54 17.44
N MET A 24 4.36 -2.79 17.40
CA MET A 24 5.16 -3.33 18.49
C MET A 24 6.45 -2.53 18.72
N ARG A 25 7.16 -2.15 17.64
CA ARG A 25 8.35 -1.28 17.73
C ARG A 25 8.02 0.12 18.23
N PHE A 26 6.85 0.65 17.87
CA PHE A 26 6.39 1.96 18.30
C PHE A 26 6.19 2.03 19.83
N PHE A 27 5.53 1.02 20.42
CA PHE A 27 5.25 0.99 21.86
C PHE A 27 6.39 0.44 22.72
N LYS A 28 7.29 -0.40 22.17
CA LYS A 28 8.42 -0.97 22.91
C LYS A 28 9.71 -0.21 22.63
N VAL A 29 10.02 0.76 23.49
CA VAL A 29 11.20 1.64 23.36
C VAL A 29 12.51 0.87 23.21
N TRP A 30 12.66 -0.29 23.86
CA TRP A 30 13.86 -1.14 23.75
C TRP A 30 14.02 -1.86 22.39
N LEU A 31 12.98 -1.90 21.56
CA LEU A 31 12.99 -2.47 20.20
C LEU A 31 13.07 -1.39 19.11
N GLN A 32 13.17 -0.11 19.49
CA GLN A 32 13.38 0.98 18.54
C GLN A 32 14.75 0.91 17.87
N PRO A 33 15.88 0.67 18.58
CA PRO A 33 17.19 0.63 17.95
C PRO A 33 17.27 -0.54 16.95
N ASP A 34 17.70 -0.24 15.72
CA ASP A 34 17.73 -1.22 14.64
C ASP A 34 18.62 -2.43 14.95
N PHE A 35 19.71 -2.24 15.70
CA PHE A 35 20.57 -3.34 16.14
C PHE A 35 19.82 -4.36 17.01
N LEU A 36 19.08 -3.87 18.01
CA LEU A 36 18.30 -4.72 18.92
C LEU A 36 17.17 -5.42 18.16
N PHE A 37 16.52 -4.72 17.23
CA PHE A 37 15.47 -5.31 16.41
C PHE A 37 16.01 -6.39 15.46
N ASN A 38 17.13 -6.13 14.79
CA ASN A 38 17.77 -7.05 13.85
C ASN A 38 18.25 -8.36 14.51
N LEU A 39 18.47 -8.36 15.82
CA LEU A 39 18.79 -9.56 16.58
C LEU A 39 17.57 -10.46 16.84
N THR A 40 16.35 -9.95 16.65
CA THR A 40 15.11 -10.69 16.87
C THR A 40 14.66 -11.45 15.62
N SER A 41 13.85 -12.50 15.80
CA SER A 41 13.20 -13.21 14.69
C SER A 41 12.23 -12.32 13.90
N TYR A 42 11.70 -11.26 14.52
CA TYR A 42 10.77 -10.31 13.90
C TYR A 42 11.39 -9.55 12.73
N ALA A 43 12.71 -9.32 12.74
CA ALA A 43 13.37 -8.62 11.63
C ALA A 43 13.29 -9.41 10.31
N LYS A 44 13.44 -10.73 10.37
CA LYS A 44 13.32 -11.60 9.19
C LYS A 44 11.89 -11.62 8.66
N GLU A 45 10.91 -11.80 9.56
CA GLU A 45 9.50 -11.83 9.21
C GLU A 45 9.03 -10.49 8.62
N HIS A 46 9.52 -9.37 9.17
CA HIS A 46 9.25 -8.03 8.65
C HIS A 46 9.80 -7.83 7.24
N ASP A 47 11.06 -8.21 6.99
CA ASP A 47 11.71 -8.07 5.68
C ASP A 47 11.04 -8.94 4.60
N GLU A 48 10.70 -10.20 4.92
CA GLU A 48 9.94 -11.07 4.02
C GLU A 48 8.55 -10.51 3.70
N SER A 49 7.86 -9.98 4.70
CA SER A 49 6.53 -9.40 4.52
C SER A 49 6.58 -8.13 3.66
N ILE A 50 7.57 -7.25 3.88
CA ILE A 50 7.78 -6.07 3.03
C ILE A 50 8.05 -6.46 1.58
N LYS A 51 8.91 -7.45 1.34
CA LYS A 51 9.20 -7.94 -0.01
C LYS A 51 7.93 -8.44 -0.71
N LEU A 52 7.05 -9.14 0.01
CA LEU A 52 5.79 -9.60 -0.55
C LEU A 52 4.83 -8.44 -0.88
N THR A 53 4.73 -7.45 0.01
CA THR A 53 3.93 -6.24 -0.20
C THR A 53 4.43 -5.46 -1.42
N HIS A 54 5.73 -5.19 -1.50
CA HIS A 54 6.32 -4.47 -2.64
C HIS A 54 6.10 -5.19 -3.96
N LYS A 55 6.28 -6.52 -3.99
CA LYS A 55 6.03 -7.33 -5.19
C LYS A 55 4.60 -7.18 -5.69
N PHE A 56 3.63 -7.19 -4.79
CA PHE A 56 2.23 -6.99 -5.15
C PHE A 56 1.99 -5.59 -5.72
N THR A 57 2.50 -4.55 -5.06
CA THR A 57 2.28 -3.17 -5.51
C THR A 57 3.01 -2.90 -6.83
N ASP A 58 4.19 -3.47 -7.05
CA ASP A 58 4.89 -3.42 -8.34
C ASP A 58 4.04 -3.99 -9.49
N GLU A 59 3.35 -5.12 -9.27
CA GLU A 59 2.45 -5.70 -10.27
C GLU A 59 1.26 -4.78 -10.57
N VAL A 60 0.70 -4.13 -9.55
CA VAL A 60 -0.39 -3.16 -9.69
C VAL A 60 0.06 -1.93 -10.47
N VAL A 61 1.23 -1.36 -10.12
CA VAL A 61 1.82 -0.19 -10.80
C VAL A 61 2.07 -0.50 -12.26
N LYS A 62 2.71 -1.63 -12.58
CA LYS A 62 2.97 -2.04 -13.97
C LYS A 62 1.68 -2.19 -14.77
N LYS A 63 0.67 -2.86 -14.20
CA LYS A 63 -0.63 -3.02 -14.85
C LYS A 63 -1.30 -1.68 -15.15
N LYS A 64 -1.23 -0.75 -14.19
CA LYS A 64 -1.84 0.59 -14.33
C LYS A 64 -1.09 1.48 -15.31
N ARG A 65 0.25 1.42 -15.34
CA ARG A 65 1.06 2.11 -16.35
C ARG A 65 0.72 1.62 -17.77
N MET A 66 0.60 0.30 -17.97
CA MET A 66 0.19 -0.25 -19.28
C MET A 66 -1.22 0.20 -19.70
N GLU A 67 -2.16 0.26 -18.75
CA GLU A 67 -3.53 0.75 -18.99
C GLU A 67 -3.53 2.25 -19.35
N TYR A 68 -2.71 3.04 -18.66
CA TYR A 68 -2.56 4.48 -18.91
C TYR A 68 -2.00 4.76 -20.31
N GLU A 69 -0.91 4.09 -20.71
CA GLU A 69 -0.32 4.25 -22.05
C GLU A 69 -1.28 3.84 -23.16
N LYS A 70 -2.05 2.76 -22.95
CA LYS A 70 -3.07 2.31 -23.90
C LYS A 70 -4.19 3.34 -24.05
N ASN A 71 -4.63 3.95 -22.94
CA ASN A 71 -5.70 4.96 -22.96
C ASN A 71 -5.22 6.30 -23.52
N LYS A 72 -3.96 6.68 -23.31
CA LYS A 72 -3.33 7.87 -23.92
C LYS A 72 -3.33 7.83 -25.45
N HIS A 73 -3.14 6.65 -26.04
CA HIS A 73 -3.21 6.47 -27.50
C HIS A 73 -4.64 6.51 -28.07
N ASN A 74 -5.67 6.34 -27.24
CA ASN A 74 -7.04 6.14 -27.72
C ASN A 74 -7.93 7.40 -27.67
N ASN A 75 -7.38 8.58 -27.38
CA ASN A 75 -8.04 9.91 -27.43
C ASN A 75 -9.45 10.01 -26.80
N ASN A 76 -9.86 9.09 -25.93
CA ASN A 76 -11.11 9.20 -25.18
C ASN A 76 -10.83 9.97 -23.90
N THR A 77 -10.73 11.29 -24.04
CA THR A 77 -10.79 12.25 -22.93
C THR A 77 -12.23 12.35 -22.43
N ASP A 78 -12.81 11.24 -21.97
CA ASP A 78 -14.02 11.32 -21.18
C ASP A 78 -13.62 11.77 -19.78
N SER A 79 -14.15 12.94 -19.40
CA SER A 79 -14.08 13.60 -18.10
C SER A 79 -14.71 12.74 -16.99
N LYS A 80 -14.19 11.53 -16.76
CA LYS A 80 -14.46 10.73 -15.59
C LYS A 80 -13.42 11.07 -14.53
N MET A 81 -13.88 11.13 -13.28
CA MET A 81 -13.06 11.30 -12.08
C MET A 81 -11.80 10.43 -12.21
N LYS A 82 -10.64 11.08 -12.46
CA LYS A 82 -9.37 10.38 -12.65
C LYS A 82 -9.07 9.64 -11.36
N ALA A 83 -8.74 8.35 -11.47
CA ALA A 83 -8.23 7.63 -10.32
C ALA A 83 -6.95 8.34 -9.83
N VAL A 84 -6.66 8.25 -8.53
CA VAL A 84 -5.47 8.90 -7.94
C VAL A 84 -4.19 8.53 -8.71
N LEU A 85 -4.11 7.29 -9.21
CA LEU A 85 -3.02 6.81 -10.08
C LEU A 85 -2.92 7.59 -11.40
N ASP A 86 -4.03 7.82 -12.09
CA ASP A 86 -4.06 8.53 -13.37
C ASP A 86 -3.66 10.00 -13.22
N LEU A 87 -3.92 10.58 -12.04
CA LEU A 87 -3.45 11.92 -11.68
C LEU A 87 -1.94 11.95 -11.43
N LEU A 88 -1.38 10.90 -10.83
CA LEU A 88 0.07 10.79 -10.57
C LEU A 88 0.86 10.60 -11.86
N PHE A 89 0.34 9.83 -12.83
CA PHE A 89 0.97 9.66 -14.14
C PHE A 89 0.92 10.92 -15.03
N GLY A 90 -0.06 11.79 -14.82
CA GLY A 90 -0.28 13.00 -15.64
C GLY A 90 0.45 14.26 -15.16
N ARG A 91 1.34 14.16 -14.15
CA ARG A 91 2.09 15.30 -13.61
C ARG A 91 3.40 15.51 -14.39
N GLU A 92 3.84 16.76 -14.53
CA GLU A 92 5.07 17.15 -15.27
C GLU A 92 6.37 16.59 -14.65
N ILE A 93 6.34 16.22 -13.37
CA ILE A 93 7.44 15.53 -12.69
C ILE A 93 7.17 14.03 -12.85
N GLU A 94 7.90 13.39 -13.75
CA GLU A 94 7.83 11.94 -13.91
C GLU A 94 8.31 11.26 -12.62
N PHE A 95 7.39 10.62 -11.91
CA PHE A 95 7.76 9.76 -10.78
C PHE A 95 8.43 8.50 -11.29
N THR A 96 9.51 8.10 -10.60
CA THR A 96 10.06 6.76 -10.77
C THR A 96 9.05 5.72 -10.29
N ASP A 97 9.12 4.50 -10.83
CA ASP A 97 8.21 3.41 -10.44
C ASP A 97 8.28 3.12 -8.93
N GLU A 98 9.44 3.33 -8.31
CA GLU A 98 9.63 3.21 -6.86
C GLU A 98 8.88 4.27 -6.06
N GLN A 99 9.03 5.56 -6.41
CA GLN A 99 8.31 6.65 -5.75
C GLN A 99 6.79 6.50 -5.90
N LEU A 100 6.36 6.06 -7.09
CA LEU A 100 4.95 5.82 -7.35
C LEU A 100 4.42 4.69 -6.48
N ARG A 101 5.15 3.57 -6.39
CA ARG A 101 4.83 2.45 -5.51
C ARG A 101 4.70 2.90 -4.05
N GLU A 102 5.68 3.64 -3.55
CA GLU A 102 5.66 4.15 -2.16
C GLU A 102 4.46 5.04 -1.88
N HIS A 103 4.10 5.92 -2.81
CA HIS A 103 2.95 6.80 -2.66
C HIS A 103 1.63 6.01 -2.62
N ILE A 104 1.51 4.97 -3.45
CA ILE A 104 0.34 4.10 -3.50
C ILE A 104 0.22 3.26 -2.24
N ASP A 105 1.33 2.68 -1.77
CA ASP A 105 1.37 1.89 -0.54
C ASP A 105 0.90 2.76 0.64
N SER A 106 1.43 3.99 0.74
CA SER A 106 1.05 4.94 1.79
C SER A 106 -0.45 5.30 1.74
N ILE A 107 -0.96 5.70 0.58
CA ILE A 107 -2.38 6.07 0.41
C ILE A 107 -3.30 4.89 0.72
N THR A 108 -2.96 3.70 0.24
CA THR A 108 -3.80 2.51 0.39
C THR A 108 -3.86 2.04 1.84
N ILE A 109 -2.73 2.06 2.55
CA ILE A 109 -2.68 1.70 3.97
C ILE A 109 -3.45 2.72 4.81
N ALA A 110 -3.14 4.01 4.65
CA ALA A 110 -3.79 5.06 5.43
C ALA A 110 -5.30 5.14 5.14
N GLY A 111 -5.67 5.12 3.86
CA GLY A 111 -7.06 5.26 3.43
C GLY A 111 -7.94 4.08 3.82
N ASN A 112 -7.43 2.85 3.82
CA ASN A 112 -8.22 1.68 4.21
C ASN A 112 -8.39 1.59 5.73
N ASP A 113 -7.29 1.55 6.48
CA ASP A 113 -7.34 1.16 7.88
C ASP A 113 -7.99 2.25 8.76
N THR A 114 -7.74 3.53 8.47
CA THR A 114 -8.30 4.65 9.25
C THR A 114 -9.79 4.87 8.96
N THR A 115 -10.21 4.73 7.70
CA THR A 115 -11.62 4.92 7.35
C THR A 115 -12.46 3.75 7.84
N ALA A 116 -11.95 2.51 7.76
CA ALA A 116 -12.61 1.34 8.33
C ALA A 116 -12.86 1.50 9.84
N LEU A 117 -11.85 1.97 10.58
CA LEU A 117 -11.97 2.24 12.01
C LEU A 117 -13.01 3.35 12.29
N THR A 118 -12.97 4.44 11.50
CA THR A 118 -13.90 5.56 11.63
C THR A 118 -15.35 5.12 11.40
N ILE A 119 -15.60 4.35 10.34
CA ILE A 119 -16.91 3.80 10.02
C ILE A 119 -17.37 2.86 11.13
N ALA A 120 -16.51 1.97 11.62
CA ALA A 120 -16.85 1.04 12.69
C ALA A 120 -17.27 1.77 13.98
N TYR A 121 -16.53 2.79 14.41
CA TYR A 121 -16.91 3.61 15.57
C TYR A 121 -18.19 4.40 15.33
N THR A 122 -18.37 4.95 14.13
CA THR A 122 -19.60 5.67 13.77
C THR A 122 -20.82 4.76 13.87
N LEU A 123 -20.70 3.51 13.39
CA LEU A 123 -21.76 2.50 13.49
C LEU A 123 -21.99 2.02 14.93
N MET A 124 -20.94 1.94 15.77
CA MET A 124 -21.10 1.57 17.19
C MET A 124 -21.80 2.65 18.01
N LEU A 125 -21.69 3.92 17.62
CA LEU A 125 -22.32 5.04 18.31
C LEU A 125 -23.78 5.28 17.88
N LEU A 126 -24.21 4.68 16.77
CA LEU A 126 -25.56 4.78 16.22
C LEU A 126 -26.47 3.70 16.82
#